data_AF-A0A066W2P2-F1
#
_entry.id   AF-A0A066W2P2-F1
#
_cell.length_a   1.000
_cell.length_b   1.000
_cell.length_c   1.000
_cell.angle_alpha   90.00
_cell.angle_beta   90.00
_cell.angle_gamma   90.00
#
_symmetry.space_group_name_H-M   'P 1'
#
loop_
_entity.id
_entity.type
_entity.pdbx_description
1 polymer ?
#
loop_
_entity_poly.entity_id
_entity_poly.type
_entity_poly.pdbx_seq_one_letter_code
_entity_poly.pdbx_strand_id
1 'polypeptide(L)'
;MEIEDGGKKGLRLRERFDKYLRIPMRDTVEATGVQRSIEEACRYIDDARLHSTPIYVHCKAGKSRSVLAAMAYLIHANHWTL
;
A
#
# COMPACT_ATOMS: atom_id res chain seq x y z
N MET A 1 3.50 14.92 17.47
CA MET A 1 2.91 14.55 16.16
C MET A 1 4.03 14.00 15.29
N GLU A 2 4.30 12.70 15.35
CA GLU A 2 5.31 12.09 14.49
C GLU A 2 4.63 11.52 13.26
N ILE A 3 4.74 12.25 12.15
CA ILE A 3 4.55 11.67 10.83
C ILE A 3 5.88 10.98 10.51
N GLU A 4 6.00 9.69 10.84
CA GLU A 4 7.14 8.89 10.36
C GLU A 4 7.13 8.95 8.83
N ASP A 5 8.14 9.62 8.28
CA ASP A 5 8.35 9.73 6.86
C ASP A 5 8.60 8.33 6.30
N GLY A 6 7.58 7.77 5.62
CA GLY A 6 7.63 6.42 5.05
C GLY A 6 8.70 6.25 3.97
N GLY A 7 9.33 7.34 3.54
CA GLY A 7 10.62 7.32 2.87
C GLY A 7 11.71 7.69 3.85
N LYS A 8 12.48 6.71 4.35
CA LYS A 8 13.80 7.04 4.93
C LYS A 8 14.54 7.89 3.89
N LYS A 9 15.07 9.06 4.30
CA LYS A 9 15.96 9.90 3.49
C LYS A 9 17.01 8.99 2.84
N GLY A 10 16.89 8.73 1.53
CA GLY A 10 17.82 7.86 0.79
C GLY A 10 17.19 6.84 -0.16
N LEU A 11 15.90 6.50 -0.05
CA LEU A 11 15.31 5.46 -0.92
C LEU A 11 15.03 5.90 -2.36
N ARG A 12 15.04 7.22 -2.66
CA ARG A 12 14.84 7.81 -4.00
C ARG A 12 13.70 7.17 -4.80
N LEU A 13 12.59 6.85 -4.12
CA LEU A 13 11.52 6.00 -4.70
C LEU A 13 10.88 6.61 -5.94
N ARG A 14 10.74 7.94 -5.98
CA ARG A 14 10.21 8.66 -7.16
C ARG A 14 11.14 8.64 -8.38
N GLU A 15 12.41 8.29 -8.19
CA GLU A 15 13.41 8.23 -9.26
C GLU A 15 13.68 6.79 -9.70
N ARG A 16 13.37 5.81 -8.84
CA ARG A 16 13.57 4.38 -9.12
C ARG A 16 12.34 3.68 -9.69
N PHE A 17 11.16 4.30 -9.56
CA PHE A 17 9.89 3.75 -10.02
C PHE A 17 9.15 4.80 -10.86
N ASP A 18 8.59 4.37 -11.99
CA ASP A 18 7.84 5.25 -12.89
C ASP A 18 6.58 5.84 -12.23
N LYS A 19 5.98 5.07 -11.30
CA LYS A 19 4.86 5.49 -10.47
C LYS A 19 5.16 5.17 -9.01
N TYR A 20 4.85 6.11 -8.11
CA TYR A 20 5.00 5.93 -6.67
C TYR A 20 3.81 6.51 -5.91
N LEU A 21 3.17 5.67 -5.09
CA LEU A 21 2.10 6.05 -4.18
C LEU A 21 2.54 5.84 -2.72
N ARG A 22 2.34 6.86 -1.88
CA ARG A 22 2.53 6.77 -0.43
C ARG A 22 1.18 6.91 0.27
N ILE A 23 0.77 5.85 0.96
CA ILE A 23 -0.44 5.84 1.78
C ILE A 23 -0.01 5.94 3.25
N PRO A 24 -0.21 7.09 3.93
CA PRO A 24 0.16 7.23 5.34
C PRO A 24 -0.82 6.48 6.23
N MET A 25 -0.41 5.31 6.73
CA MET A 25 -1.21 4.49 7.66
C MET A 25 -0.39 4.13 8.90
N ARG A 26 -0.98 4.33 10.08
CA ARG A 26 -0.43 3.88 11.37
C ARG A 26 -0.61 2.37 11.54
N ASP A 27 0.34 1.76 12.22
CA ASP A 27 0.36 0.33 12.51
C ASP A 27 -0.14 0.09 13.95
N THR A 28 -1.37 0.54 14.22
CA THR A 28 -1.99 0.49 15.54
C THR A 28 -3.46 0.13 15.39
N VAL A 29 -4.07 -0.46 16.42
CA VAL A 29 -5.48 -0.87 16.36
C VAL A 29 -6.44 0.32 16.33
N GLU A 30 -6.01 1.47 16.84
CA GLU A 30 -6.76 2.73 16.85
C GLU A 30 -6.61 3.53 15.54
N ALA A 31 -5.97 2.95 14.52
CA ALA A 31 -5.77 3.63 13.25
C ALA A 31 -7.13 3.97 12.60
N THR A 32 -7.34 5.26 12.33
CA THR A 32 -8.53 5.75 11.62
C THR A 32 -8.27 5.83 10.12
N GLY A 33 -9.32 5.69 9.30
CA GLY A 33 -9.20 5.85 7.84
C GLY A 33 -8.58 4.64 7.12
N VAL A 34 -8.51 3.49 7.79
CA VAL A 34 -7.98 2.23 7.21
C VAL A 34 -8.76 1.84 5.96
N GLN A 35 -10.09 1.94 5.98
CA GLN A 35 -10.95 1.63 4.82
C GLN A 35 -10.56 2.45 3.58
N ARG A 36 -10.47 3.78 3.71
CA ARG A 36 -10.02 4.66 2.62
C ARG A 36 -8.62 4.29 2.12
N SER A 37 -7.72 3.95 3.04
CA SER A 37 -6.34 3.54 2.70
C SER A 37 -6.32 2.24 1.88
N ILE A 38 -7.18 1.28 2.24
CA ILE A 38 -7.35 0.01 1.50
C ILE A 38 -7.91 0.30 0.11
N GLU A 39 -8.97 1.10 0.00
CA GLU A 39 -9.57 1.45 -1.30
C GLU A 39 -8.58 2.15 -2.23
N GLU A 40 -7.77 3.06 -1.69
CA GLU A 40 -6.72 3.74 -2.44
C GLU A 40 -5.64 2.77 -2.90
N ALA A 41 -5.22 1.83 -2.04
CA ALA A 41 -4.27 0.78 -2.41
C ALA A 41 -4.84 -0.13 -3.50
N CYS A 42 -6.07 -0.60 -3.36
CA CYS A 42 -6.71 -1.48 -4.34
C CYS A 42 -6.82 -0.81 -5.72
N ARG A 43 -7.27 0.45 -5.78
CA ARG A 43 -7.32 1.21 -7.05
C ARG A 43 -5.95 1.32 -7.72
N TYR A 44 -4.91 1.57 -6.93
CA TYR A 44 -3.55 1.71 -7.48
C TYR A 44 -2.97 0.37 -7.97
N ILE A 45 -3.25 -0.73 -7.26
CA ILE A 45 -2.85 -2.07 -7.70
C ILE A 45 -3.64 -2.49 -8.95
N ASP A 46 -4.94 -2.18 -9.02
CA ASP A 46 -5.75 -2.43 -10.22
C ASP A 46 -5.23 -1.68 -11.45
N ASP A 47 -4.81 -0.41 -11.30
CA ASP A 47 -4.16 0.34 -12.38
C ASP A 47 -2.89 -0.36 -12.87
N ALA A 48 -2.03 -0.83 -11.96
CA ALA A 48 -0.82 -1.57 -12.34
C ALA A 48 -1.17 -2.88 -13.06
N ARG A 49 -2.18 -3.62 -12.58
CA ARG A 49 -2.66 -4.85 -13.22
C ARG A 49 -3.22 -4.59 -14.62
N LEU A 50 -4.01 -3.55 -14.81
CA LEU A 50 -4.57 -3.15 -16.10
C LEU A 50 -3.46 -2.89 -17.14
N HIS A 51 -2.35 -2.30 -16.70
CA HIS A 51 -1.19 -2.02 -17.54
C HIS A 51 -0.14 -3.15 -17.53
N SER A 52 -0.48 -4.33 -16.99
CA SER A 52 0.45 -5.47 -16.86
C SER A 52 1.82 -5.10 -16.27
N THR A 53 1.82 -4.13 -15.36
CA THR A 53 3.03 -3.58 -14.75
C THR A 53 3.27 -4.24 -13.39
N PRO A 54 4.48 -4.74 -13.10
CA PRO A 54 4.79 -5.30 -11.79
C PRO A 54 4.70 -4.21 -10.70
N ILE A 55 4.18 -4.58 -9.53
CA ILE A 55 4.03 -3.67 -8.40
C ILE A 55 4.81 -4.15 -7.18
N TYR A 56 5.45 -3.21 -6.48
CA TYR A 56 6.13 -3.47 -5.22
C TYR A 56 5.39 -2.78 -4.06
N VAL A 57 4.68 -3.58 -3.26
CA VAL A 57 3.93 -3.09 -2.08
C VAL A 57 4.76 -3.36 -0.83
N HIS A 58 5.05 -2.32 -0.05
CA HIS A 58 5.85 -2.46 1.17
C HIS A 58 5.34 -1.59 2.33
N CYS A 59 5.73 -1.97 3.55
CA CYS A 59 5.64 -1.13 4.74
C CYS A 59 6.99 -1.18 5.47
N LYS A 60 7.08 -0.68 6.71
CA LYS A 60 8.35 -0.63 7.46
C LYS A 60 8.94 -2.02 7.73
N ALA A 61 8.11 -2.99 8.09
CA ALA A 61 8.54 -4.34 8.46
C ALA A 61 8.05 -5.44 7.50
N GLY A 62 7.16 -5.12 6.55
CA GLY A 62 6.57 -6.10 5.63
C GLY A 62 5.58 -7.09 6.27
N LYS A 63 5.04 -6.80 7.46
CA LYS A 63 4.23 -7.78 8.25
C LYS A 63 2.74 -7.44 8.39
N SER A 64 2.40 -6.15 8.50
CA SER A 64 1.04 -5.71 8.81
C SER A 64 0.46 -4.91 7.64
N ARG A 65 0.71 -3.60 7.58
CA ARG A 65 0.10 -2.68 6.59
C ARG A 65 0.23 -3.09 5.12
N SER A 66 1.40 -3.59 4.70
CA SER A 66 1.60 -4.05 3.31
C SER A 66 0.89 -5.37 3.03
N VAL A 67 0.85 -6.26 4.02
CA VAL A 67 0.12 -7.54 3.94
C VAL A 67 -1.38 -7.26 3.86
N LEU A 68 -1.90 -6.34 4.68
CA LEU A 68 -3.28 -5.88 4.64
C LEU A 68 -3.67 -5.40 3.23
N ALA A 69 -2.87 -4.53 2.61
CA ALA A 69 -3.14 -4.04 1.27
C ALA A 69 -3.16 -5.17 0.21
N ALA A 70 -2.20 -6.09 0.28
CA ALA A 70 -2.14 -7.23 -0.64
C ALA A 70 -3.33 -8.19 -0.45
N MET A 71 -3.67 -8.55 0.78
CA MET A 71 -4.82 -9.42 1.07
C MET A 71 -6.13 -8.78 0.65
N ALA A 72 -6.35 -7.51 1.02
CA ALA A 72 -7.57 -6.79 0.66
C ALA A 72 -7.74 -6.71 -0.87
N TYR A 73 -6.64 -6.51 -1.60
CA TYR A 73 -6.67 -6.55 -3.05
C TYR A 73 -7.06 -7.93 -3.60
N LEU A 74 -6.47 -9.01 -3.08
CA LEU A 74 -6.78 -10.37 -3.54
C LEU A 74 -8.24 -10.76 -3.27
N ILE A 75 -8.76 -10.40 -2.10
CA ILE A 75 -10.17 -10.54 -1.72
C ILE A 75 -11.05 -9.76 -2.70
N HIS A 76 -10.73 -8.48 -2.94
CA HIS A 76 -11.48 -7.62 -3.86
C HIS A 76 -11.48 -8.15 -5.30
N ALA A 77 -10.30 -8.48 -5.83
CA ALA A 77 -10.10 -8.79 -7.24
C ALA A 77 -10.53 -10.22 -7.63
N ASN A 78 -10.57 -11.14 -6.67
CA ASN A 78 -10.89 -12.56 -6.93
C ASN A 78 -12.13 -13.03 -6.16
N HIS A 79 -12.82 -12.14 -5.43
CA HIS A 79 -13.95 -12.47 -4.57
C HIS A 79 -13.64 -13.57 -3.54
N TRP A 80 -12.42 -13.59 -3.01
CA TRP A 80 -12.05 -14.53 -1.96
C TRP A 80 -12.68 -14.12 -0.63
N THR A 81 -12.99 -15.10 0.21
CA THR A 81 -13.31 -14.84 1.61
C THR A 81 -12.04 -14.55 2.39
N LEU A 82 -12.17 -13.85 3.52
CA LEU A 82 -11.09 -13.73 4.50
C LEU A 82 -10.86 -15.05 5.24
#